data_AF-A0A377WI90-F1
#
_entry.id   AF-A0A377WI90-F1
#
_cell.length_a   1.000
_cell.length_b   1.000
_cell.length_c   1.000
_cell.angle_alpha   90.00
_cell.angle_beta   90.00
_cell.angle_gamma   90.00
#
_symmetry.space_group_name_H-M   'P 1'
#
loop_
_entity.id
_entity.type
_entity.pdbx_description
1 polymer ?
#
loop_
_entity_poly.entity_id
_entity_poly.type
_entity_poly.pdbx_seq_one_letter_code
_entity_poly.pdbx_strand_id
1 'polypeptide(L)'
;MSYSGRSLMDKAMIMVLPVAMFVASGFEHSIANMFMIPMGIVIRNFASPEFWTAIGSTPESFSHLTVMNFITDNLIPVTIGNIIGGGLLVGLTYWVIYLRGNDHH
;
A
#
# COMPACT_ATOMS: atom_id res chain seq x y z
N MET A 1 -14.74 -4.00 -10.34
CA MET A 1 -15.79 -3.46 -9.44
C MET A 1 -16.12 -2.01 -9.75
N SER A 2 -15.26 -1.04 -9.44
CA SER A 2 -15.54 0.39 -9.75
C SER A 2 -15.81 0.65 -11.25
N TYR A 3 -15.07 -0.03 -12.15
CA TYR A 3 -15.25 0.08 -13.60
C TYR A 3 -16.65 -0.31 -14.13
N SER A 4 -17.46 -1.08 -13.38
CA SER A 4 -18.84 -1.42 -13.78
C SER A 4 -19.90 -0.47 -13.19
N GLY A 5 -19.51 0.46 -12.32
CA GLY A 5 -20.40 1.44 -11.71
C GLY A 5 -20.85 2.53 -12.68
N ARG A 6 -22.13 2.92 -12.62
CA ARG A 6 -22.73 3.92 -13.52
C ARG A 6 -22.91 5.29 -12.88
N SER A 7 -22.89 5.36 -11.55
CA SER A 7 -22.93 6.60 -10.78
C SER A 7 -21.64 6.84 -9.99
N LEU A 8 -21.44 8.06 -9.51
CA LEU A 8 -20.35 8.38 -8.56
C LEU A 8 -20.50 7.59 -7.26
N MET A 9 -21.74 7.40 -6.79
CA MET A 9 -22.04 6.66 -5.57
C MET A 9 -21.62 5.19 -5.70
N ASP A 10 -21.91 4.56 -6.83
CA ASP A 10 -21.52 3.16 -7.10
C ASP A 10 -20.01 2.99 -6.96
N LYS A 11 -19.24 3.91 -7.56
CA LYS A 11 -17.78 3.88 -7.58
C LYS A 11 -17.19 4.14 -6.20
N ALA A 12 -17.74 5.10 -5.46
CA ALA A 12 -17.27 5.42 -4.12
C ALA A 12 -17.53 4.27 -3.15
N MET A 13 -18.78 3.80 -3.04
CA MET A 13 -19.17 2.79 -2.05
C MET A 13 -18.49 1.45 -2.27
N ILE A 14 -18.30 1.04 -3.54
CA ILE A 14 -17.67 -0.25 -3.84
C ILE A 14 -16.17 -0.28 -3.52
N MET A 15 -15.53 0.88 -3.34
CA MET A 15 -14.11 0.96 -2.95
C MET A 15 -13.91 0.98 -1.43
N VAL A 16 -14.90 1.42 -0.64
CA VAL A 16 -14.75 1.60 0.82
C VAL A 16 -14.26 0.34 1.51
N LEU A 17 -14.99 -0.77 1.38
CA LEU A 17 -14.67 -2.02 2.08
C LEU A 17 -13.35 -2.65 1.63
N PRO A 18 -13.06 -2.84 0.34
CA PRO A 18 -11.78 -3.45 -0.06
C PRO A 18 -10.56 -2.58 0.31
N VAL A 19 -10.67 -1.25 0.25
CA VAL A 19 -9.59 -0.36 0.71
C VAL A 19 -9.45 -0.43 2.24
N ALA A 20 -10.55 -0.37 2.98
CA ALA A 20 -10.53 -0.48 4.44
C ALA A 20 -9.94 -1.82 4.90
N MET A 21 -10.32 -2.93 4.25
CA MET A 21 -9.77 -4.25 4.53
C MET A 21 -8.26 -4.27 4.31
N PHE A 22 -7.79 -3.80 3.14
CA PHE A 22 -6.37 -3.76 2.82
C PHE A 22 -5.56 -2.98 3.86
N VAL A 23 -6.03 -1.78 4.23
CA VAL A 23 -5.36 -0.92 5.21
C VAL A 23 -5.43 -1.50 6.63
N ALA A 24 -6.61 -1.95 7.07
CA ALA A 24 -6.80 -2.48 8.42
C ALA A 24 -6.06 -3.80 8.65
N SER A 25 -5.84 -4.60 7.60
CA SER A 25 -5.01 -5.79 7.66
C SER A 25 -3.51 -5.51 7.65
N GLY A 26 -3.08 -4.25 7.52
CA GLY A 26 -1.68 -3.88 7.47
C GLY A 26 -0.99 -4.34 6.19
N PHE A 27 -1.72 -4.50 5.09
CA PHE A 27 -1.09 -4.80 3.80
C PHE A 27 -0.38 -3.55 3.25
N GLU A 28 0.73 -3.79 2.58
CA GLU A 28 1.68 -2.75 2.20
C GLU A 28 1.44 -2.25 0.77
N HIS A 29 1.30 -0.94 0.58
CA HIS A 29 1.15 -0.30 -0.73
C HIS A 29 2.34 0.63 -0.96
N SER A 30 3.16 0.33 -1.97
CA SER A 30 4.42 1.04 -2.22
C SER A 30 4.23 2.56 -2.31
N ILE A 31 3.18 3.01 -3.00
CA ILE A 31 2.89 4.45 -3.15
C ILE A 31 2.40 5.10 -1.85
N ALA A 32 1.67 4.38 -1.00
CA ALA A 32 1.27 4.93 0.31
C ALA A 32 2.51 5.08 1.21
N ASN A 33 3.43 4.13 1.11
CA ASN A 33 4.66 4.11 1.88
C ASN A 33 5.65 5.20 1.44
N MET A 34 5.61 5.63 0.17
CA MET A 34 6.34 6.81 -0.33
C MET A 34 5.91 8.12 0.36
N PHE A 35 4.73 8.17 0.98
CA PHE A 35 4.34 9.29 1.85
C PHE A 35 4.62 8.99 3.32
N MET A 36 4.13 7.86 3.83
CA MET A 36 4.15 7.53 5.26
C MET A 36 5.57 7.44 5.83
N ILE A 37 6.48 6.72 5.15
CA ILE A 37 7.83 6.47 5.68
C ILE A 37 8.71 7.72 5.57
N PRO A 38 8.75 8.45 4.43
CA PRO A 38 9.45 9.73 4.36
C PRO A 38 8.94 10.76 5.36
N MET A 39 7.63 10.82 5.62
CA MET A 39 7.07 11.68 6.66
C MET A 39 7.65 11.32 8.04
N GLY A 40 7.72 10.03 8.38
CA GLY A 40 8.35 9.57 9.62
C GLY A 40 9.85 9.93 9.71
N ILE A 41 10.60 9.79 8.62
CA ILE A 41 12.01 10.19 8.55
C ILE A 41 12.17 11.71 8.74
N VAL A 42 11.29 12.51 8.12
CA VAL A 42 11.30 13.98 8.28
C VAL A 42 11.01 14.35 9.73
N ILE A 43 9.97 13.79 10.36
CA ILE A 43 9.67 14.04 11.78
C ILE A 43 10.86 13.65 12.65
N ARG A 44 11.47 12.47 12.42
CA ARG A 44 12.64 12.03 13.17
C ARG A 44 13.79 13.04 13.12
N ASN A 45 14.06 13.63 11.95
CA ASN A 45 15.21 14.50 11.73
C ASN A 45 14.95 15.98 12.05
N PHE A 46 13.70 16.44 11.97
CA PHE A 46 13.36 17.87 12.05
C PHE A 46 12.41 18.23 13.20
N ALA A 47 11.92 17.27 13.98
CA ALA A 47 11.10 17.56 15.14
C ALA A 47 11.89 18.30 16.23
N SER A 48 11.24 19.26 16.88
CA SER A 48 11.86 20.07 17.93
C SER A 48 12.05 19.28 19.23
N PRO A 49 12.93 19.71 20.14
CA PRO A 49 13.10 19.08 21.45
C PRO A 49 11.81 19.01 22.28
N GLU A 50 10.91 19.99 22.12
CA GLU A 50 9.61 20.03 22.82
C GLU A 50 8.70 18.89 22.35
N PHE A 51 8.72 18.54 21.05
CA PHE A 51 7.98 17.40 20.52
C PHE A 51 8.41 16.10 21.20
N TRP A 52 9.72 15.86 21.29
CA TRP A 52 10.29 14.65 21.91
C TRP A 52 9.97 14.58 23.40
N THR A 53 10.03 15.72 24.09
CA THR A 53 9.64 15.82 25.50
C THR A 53 8.15 15.51 25.70
N ALA A 54 7.28 16.05 24.84
CA ALA A 54 5.83 15.86 24.94
C ALA A 54 5.40 14.40 24.73
N ILE A 55 6.08 13.66 23.84
CA ILE A 55 5.78 12.24 23.58
C ILE A 55 6.58 11.28 24.47
N GLY A 56 7.51 11.78 25.29
CA GLY A 56 8.34 10.96 26.18
C GLY A 56 9.26 9.98 25.45
N SER A 57 9.76 10.35 24.27
CA SER A 57 10.61 9.51 23.42
C SER A 57 11.79 10.31 22.87
N THR A 58 12.75 9.63 22.24
CA THR A 58 13.88 10.28 21.56
C THR A 58 14.01 9.80 20.11
N PRO A 59 14.71 10.53 19.22
CA PRO A 59 14.96 10.10 17.83
C PRO A 59 15.67 8.75 17.71
N GLU A 60 16.44 8.36 18.73
CA GLU A 60 17.21 7.11 18.79
C GLU A 60 16.31 5.88 18.87
N SER A 61 15.13 6.00 19.50
CA SER A 61 14.10 4.94 19.51
C SER A 61 13.60 4.58 18.10
N PHE A 62 13.84 5.46 17.13
CA PHE A 62 13.45 5.31 15.73
C PHE A 62 14.66 5.19 14.79
N SER A 63 15.78 4.63 15.26
CA SER A 63 17.03 4.50 14.49
C SER A 63 16.86 3.82 13.13
N HIS A 64 15.86 2.95 12.97
CA HIS A 64 15.54 2.28 11.71
C HIS A 64 14.86 3.18 10.68
N LEU A 65 14.32 4.35 11.05
CA LEU A 65 13.75 5.33 10.13
C LEU A 65 14.86 6.06 9.38
N THR A 66 15.39 5.38 8.37
CA THR A 66 16.39 5.90 7.44
C THR A 66 15.92 5.71 6.00
N VAL A 67 16.44 6.54 5.09
CA VAL A 67 16.15 6.41 3.65
C VAL A 67 16.61 5.05 3.12
N MET A 68 17.74 4.53 3.63
CA MET A 68 18.28 3.25 3.18
C MET A 68 17.37 2.09 3.55
N ASN A 69 16.97 2.00 4.83
CA ASN A 69 16.06 0.94 5.29
C ASN A 69 14.67 1.07 4.63
N PHE A 70 14.19 2.30 4.40
CA PHE A 70 12.98 2.52 3.63
C PHE A 70 13.07 1.86 2.25
N ILE A 71 14.19 2.03 1.54
CA ILE A 71 14.35 1.47 0.20
C ILE A 71 14.49 -0.05 0.22
N THR A 72 15.38 -0.61 1.06
CA THR A 72 15.68 -2.05 1.05
C THR A 72 14.64 -2.90 1.74
N ASP A 73 14.13 -2.43 2.87
CA ASP A 73 13.33 -3.26 3.77
C ASP A 73 11.83 -3.07 3.52
N ASN A 74 11.44 -2.02 2.78
CA ASN A 74 10.06 -1.75 2.43
C ASN A 74 9.86 -1.51 0.93
N LEU A 75 10.45 -0.47 0.33
CA LEU A 75 10.04 0.00 -1.00
C LEU A 75 10.26 -1.05 -2.08
N ILE A 76 11.44 -1.68 -2.13
CA ILE A 76 11.75 -2.74 -3.10
C ILE A 76 10.85 -3.97 -2.91
N PRO A 77 10.82 -4.63 -1.74
CA PRO A 77 10.03 -5.84 -1.55
C PRO A 77 8.52 -5.60 -1.72
N VAL A 78 8.00 -4.47 -1.22
CA VAL A 78 6.58 -4.11 -1.35
C VAL A 78 6.21 -3.83 -2.80
N THR A 79 7.07 -3.12 -3.55
CA THR A 79 6.82 -2.87 -4.98
C THR A 79 6.78 -4.16 -5.77
N ILE A 80 7.70 -5.09 -5.51
CA ILE A 80 7.69 -6.42 -6.15
C ILE A 80 6.39 -7.17 -5.80
N GLY A 81 6.00 -7.18 -4.52
CA GLY A 81 4.76 -7.81 -4.08
C GLY A 81 3.51 -7.20 -4.74
N ASN A 82 3.45 -5.87 -4.86
CA ASN A 82 2.35 -5.17 -5.52
C ASN A 82 2.27 -5.50 -7.02
N ILE A 83 3.41 -5.57 -7.72
CA ILE A 83 3.48 -5.98 -9.14
C ILE A 83 3.01 -7.42 -9.31
N ILE A 84 3.50 -8.35 -8.48
CA ILE A 84 3.10 -9.76 -8.52
C ILE A 84 1.61 -9.90 -8.24
N GLY A 85 1.08 -9.22 -7.22
CA GLY A 85 -0.35 -9.23 -6.90
C GLY A 85 -1.22 -8.76 -8.06
N GLY A 86 -0.83 -7.68 -8.74
CA GLY A 86 -1.50 -7.21 -9.95
C GLY A 86 -1.39 -8.22 -11.10
N GLY A 87 -0.20 -8.79 -11.31
CA GLY A 87 0.06 -9.80 -12.34
C GLY A 87 -0.79 -11.06 -12.18
N LEU A 88 -1.01 -11.54 -10.95
CA LEU A 88 -1.88 -12.67 -10.66
C LEU A 88 -3.34 -12.41 -11.06
N LEU A 89 -3.87 -11.23 -10.72
CA LEU A 89 -5.24 -10.85 -11.09
C LEU A 89 -5.39 -10.70 -12.61
N VAL A 90 -4.40 -10.12 -13.28
CA VAL A 90 -4.38 -10.02 -14.75
C VAL A 90 -4.35 -11.42 -15.37
N GLY A 91 -3.45 -12.30 -14.94
CA GLY A 91 -3.35 -13.68 -15.44
C GLY A 91 -4.64 -14.48 -15.25
N LEU A 92 -5.26 -14.39 -14.07
CA LEU A 92 -6.55 -15.00 -13.79
C LEU A 92 -7.65 -14.47 -14.73
N THR A 93 -7.67 -13.16 -14.97
CA THR A 93 -8.64 -12.53 -15.87
C THR A 93 -8.47 -13.03 -17.30
N TYR A 94 -7.24 -13.11 -17.80
CA TYR A 94 -6.94 -13.70 -19.11
C TYR A 94 -7.42 -15.15 -19.21
N TRP A 95 -7.13 -15.98 -18.21
CA TRP A 95 -7.59 -17.37 -18.20
C TRP A 95 -9.12 -17.47 -18.27
N VAL A 96 -9.84 -16.67 -17.46
CA VAL A 96 -11.31 -16.66 -17.45
C VAL A 96 -11.89 -16.23 -18.80
N ILE A 97 -11.27 -15.26 -19.47
CA ILE A 97 -11.76 -14.73 -20.76
C ILE A 97 -11.49 -15.72 -21.91
N TYR A 98 -10.28 -16.27 -21.98
CA TYR A 98 -9.83 -17.00 -23.18
C TYR A 98 -10.01 -18.52 -23.10
N LEU A 99 -10.00 -19.12 -21.91
CA LEU A 99 -9.94 -20.58 -21.76
C LEU A 99 -11.19 -21.21 -21.15
N ARG A 100 -12.06 -20.41 -20.52
CA ARG A 100 -13.31 -20.92 -19.94
C ARG A 100 -14.39 -21.26 -21.00
N GLY A 101 -14.20 -20.84 -22.25
CA GLY A 101 -15.16 -21.02 -23.35
C GLY A 101 -14.94 -22.23 -24.26
N ASN A 102 -13.93 -23.08 -24.00
CA ASN A 102 -13.56 -24.18 -24.90
C ASN A 102 -14.29 -25.52 -24.64
N ASP A 103 -15.31 -25.56 -23.76
CA ASP A 103 -16.13 -26.77 -23.51
C ASP A 103 -17.35 -26.89 -24.44
N HIS A 104 -17.35 -26.20 -25.59
CA HIS A 104 -18.39 -26.30 -26.61
C HIS A 104 -17.82 -26.70 -27.96
N HIS A 105 -17.21 -27.88 -28.08
CA HIS A 105 -17.15 -28.67 -29.32
C HIS A 105 -16.96 -30.16 -29.01
#